data_AF-A0A961JJ46-F1
#
_entry.id   AF-A0A961JJ46-F1
#
_cell.length_a   1.000
_cell.length_b   1.000
_cell.length_c   1.000
_cell.angle_alpha   90.00
_cell.angle_beta   90.00
_cell.angle_gamma   90.00
#
_symmetry.space_group_name_H-M   'P 1'
#
loop_
_entity.id
_entity.type
_entity.pdbx_description
1 polymer ?
#
loop_
_entity_poly.entity_id
_entity_poly.type
_entity_poly.pdbx_seq_one_letter_code
_entity_poly.pdbx_strand_id
1 'polypeptide(L)' 'DLSTVMSPRTVITWAQNAEIFRNIGYAFRLSFLNKCDELERQTVAEFYQRCFDEELPESAASASMK' A
#
# COMPACT_ATOMS: atom_id res chain seq x y z
N ASP A 1 8.57 10.25 5.27
CA ASP A 1 9.41 9.28 6.01
C ASP A 1 8.64 7.98 6.14
N LEU A 2 8.95 7.09 5.21
CA LEU A 2 8.33 5.79 5.09
C LEU A 2 8.39 4.96 6.38
N SER A 3 9.39 5.16 7.24
CA SER A 3 9.51 4.43 8.50
C SER A 3 8.41 4.78 9.51
N THR A 4 7.89 6.01 9.45
CA THR A 4 6.75 6.45 10.26
C THR A 4 5.43 5.87 9.73
N VAL A 5 5.26 5.86 8.40
CA VAL A 5 4.06 5.31 7.74
C VAL A 5 3.98 3.79 7.91
N MET A 6 5.10 3.08 7.75
CA MET A 6 5.19 1.63 7.87
C MET A 6 5.65 1.14 9.26
N SER A 7 5.25 1.85 10.32
CA SER A 7 5.53 1.42 11.68
C SER A 7 4.86 0.06 12.01
N PRO A 8 5.36 -0.70 13.01
CA PRO A 8 4.70 -1.94 13.45
C PRO A 8 3.23 -1.75 13.79
N ARG A 9 2.85 -0.58 14.31
CA ARG A 9 1.45 -0.22 14.60
C ARG A 9 0.62 -0.20 13.31
N THR A 10 1.11 0.43 12.25
CA THR A 10 0.38 0.50 10.97
C THR A 10 0.27 -0.87 10.31
N VAL A 11 1.27 -1.75 10.48
CA VAL A 11 1.22 -3.14 10.01
C VAL A 11 0.08 -3.92 10.69
N ILE A 12 -0.09 -3.76 11.99
CA ILE A 12 -1.22 -4.38 12.71
C ILE A 12 -2.56 -3.83 12.19
N THR A 13 -2.66 -2.52 11.97
CA THR A 13 -3.86 -1.91 11.38
C THR A 13 -4.15 -2.44 9.98
N TRP A 14 -3.13 -2.66 9.15
CA TRP A 14 -3.29 -3.30 7.84
C TRP A 14 -3.85 -4.72 7.95
N ALA A 15 -3.33 -5.55 8.84
CA ALA A 15 -3.84 -6.90 9.05
C ALA A 15 -5.33 -6.90 9.43
N GLN A 16 -5.73 -6.02 10.35
CA GLN A 16 -7.14 -5.87 10.75
C GLN A 16 -8.02 -5.41 9.58
N ASN A 17 -7.55 -4.43 8.79
CA ASN A 17 -8.28 -3.98 7.60
C ASN A 17 -8.41 -5.10 6.56
N ALA A 18 -7.37 -5.94 6.39
CA ALA A 18 -7.40 -7.05 5.46
C ALA A 18 -8.45 -8.11 5.88
N GLU A 19 -8.63 -8.36 7.18
CA GLU A 19 -9.70 -9.24 7.69
C GLU A 19 -11.09 -8.64 7.48
N ILE A 20 -11.26 -7.33 7.73
CA ILE A 20 -12.55 -6.62 7.58
C ILE A 20 -12.98 -6.57 6.12
N PHE A 21 -12.10 -6.12 5.23
CA PHE A 21 -12.43 -5.92 3.82
C PHE A 21 -12.26 -7.20 2.98
N ARG A 22 -11.63 -8.23 3.54
CA ARG A 22 -11.27 -9.48 2.83
C ARG A 22 -10.52 -9.22 1.53
N ASN A 23 -9.68 -8.18 1.52
CA ASN A 23 -8.90 -7.75 0.37
C ASN A 23 -7.59 -7.12 0.84
N ILE A 24 -6.48 -7.82 0.59
CA ILE A 24 -5.14 -7.45 1.08
C ILE A 24 -4.65 -6.17 0.41
N GLY A 25 -4.79 -6.05 -0.93
CA GLY A 25 -4.34 -4.89 -1.69
C GLY A 25 -5.13 -3.62 -1.37
N TYR A 26 -6.44 -3.73 -1.20
CA TYR A 26 -7.27 -2.61 -0.77
C TYR A 26 -6.90 -2.14 0.64
N ALA A 27 -6.75 -3.08 1.58
CA ALA A 27 -6.31 -2.76 2.93
C ALA A 27 -4.91 -2.13 2.96
N PHE A 28 -4.00 -2.60 2.10
CA PHE A 28 -2.65 -2.06 1.98
C PHE A 28 -2.68 -0.60 1.51
N ARG A 29 -3.53 -0.28 0.53
CA ARG A 29 -3.71 1.09 0.05
C ARG A 29 -4.18 2.04 1.14
N LEU A 30 -5.20 1.63 1.90
CA LEU A 30 -5.74 2.44 3.01
C LEU A 30 -4.71 2.66 4.13
N SER A 31 -3.89 1.64 4.40
CA SER A 31 -2.93 1.67 5.51
C SER A 31 -1.64 2.39 5.17
N PHE A 32 -1.12 2.26 3.95
CA PHE A 32 0.20 2.76 3.57
C PHE A 32 0.15 3.72 2.39
N LEU A 33 -0.34 3.28 1.23
CA LEU A 33 -0.23 4.04 -0.03
C LEU A 33 -0.91 5.41 0.06
N ASN A 34 -2.10 5.49 0.67
CA ASN A 34 -2.85 6.74 0.82
C ASN A 34 -2.27 7.69 1.87
N LYS A 35 -1.36 7.20 2.72
CA LYS A 35 -0.79 7.94 3.85
C LYS A 35 0.69 8.30 3.65
N CYS A 36 1.33 7.78 2.61
CA CYS A 36 2.71 8.12 2.27
C CYS A 36 2.77 9.39 1.40
N ASP A 37 3.93 10.04 1.44
CA ASP A 37 4.19 11.20 0.60
C ASP A 37 4.16 10.80 -0.88
N GLU A 38 3.81 11.72 -1.77
CA GLU A 38 3.71 11.43 -3.21
C GLU A 38 4.99 10.86 -3.80
N LEU A 39 6.15 11.36 -3.34
CA LEU A 39 7.47 10.89 -3.73
C LEU A 39 7.75 9.45 -3.26
N GLU A 40 7.05 8.96 -2.23
CA GLU A 40 7.24 7.62 -1.66
C GLU A 40 6.27 6.59 -2.26
N ARG A 41 5.17 7.02 -2.91
CA ARG A 41 4.11 6.11 -3.42
C ARG A 41 4.65 5.02 -4.34
N GLN A 42 5.60 5.35 -5.22
CA GLN A 42 6.18 4.35 -6.12
C GLN A 42 6.90 3.27 -5.32
N THR A 43 7.77 3.65 -4.38
CA THR A 43 8.48 2.72 -3.49
C THR A 43 7.51 1.84 -2.69
N VAL A 44 6.42 2.42 -2.17
CA VAL A 44 5.39 1.66 -1.43
C VAL A 44 4.65 0.67 -2.32
N ALA A 45 4.33 1.05 -3.56
CA ALA A 45 3.71 0.15 -4.53
C ALA A 45 4.65 -0.98 -4.95
N GLU A 46 5.95 -0.68 -5.14
CA GLU A 46 6.98 -1.68 -5.42
C GLU A 46 7.13 -2.70 -4.28
N PHE A 47 7.00 -2.29 -3.01
CA PHE A 47 6.99 -3.23 -1.89
C PHE A 47 5.83 -4.20 -1.95
N TYR A 48 4.63 -3.73 -2.32
CA TYR A 48 3.49 -4.62 -2.52
C TYR A 48 3.75 -5.59 -3.68
N GLN A 49 4.17 -5.07 -4.83
CA GLN A 49 4.43 -5.87 -6.03
C GLN A 49 5.52 -6.92 -5.80
N ARG A 50 6.61 -6.59 -5.09
CA ARG A 50 7.67 -7.56 -4.78
C ARG A 50 7.24 -8.64 -3.79
N CYS A 51 6.30 -8.35 -2.90
CA CYS A 51 5.82 -9.31 -1.90
C CYS A 51 4.69 -10.20 -2.43
N PHE A 52 3.86 -9.70 -3.35
CA PHE A 52 2.63 -10.35 -3.80
C PHE A 52 2.57 -10.64 -5.29
N ASP A 53 3.54 -10.17 -6.09
CA ASP A 53 3.57 -10.27 -7.55
C ASP A 53 2.31 -9.68 -8.22
N GLU A 54 1.75 -8.64 -7.61
CA GLU A 54 0.52 -7.97 -8.02
C GLU A 54 0.71 -6.45 -8.08
N GLU A 55 0.08 -5.77 -9.04
CA GLU A 55 0.05 -4.31 -9.10
C GLU A 55 -1.14 -3.73 -8.33
N LEU A 56 -0.93 -2.59 -7.66
CA LEU A 56 -2.01 -1.84 -7.02
C LEU A 56 -2.71 -0.95 -8.05
N PRO A 57 -4.05 -1.02 -8.18
CA PRO A 57 -4.81 -0.28 -9.21
C PRO A 57 -4.73 1.25 -9.14
N GLU A 58 -4.21 1.83 -8.04
CA GLU A 58 -4.04 3.28 -7.85
C GLU A 58 -2.58 3.67 -7.54
N SER A 59 -1.63 2.76 -7.80
CA SER A 59 -0.23 3.16 -7.95
C SER A 59 -0.14 4.20 -9.06
N ALA A 60 0.70 5.24 -8.93
CA ALA A 60 0.90 6.21 -10.01
C ALA A 60 1.28 5.54 -11.36
N ALA A 61 1.76 4.29 -11.33
CA ALA A 61 1.98 3.45 -12.49
C ALA A 61 0.69 3.11 -13.28
N SER A 62 -0.45 2.91 -12.62
CA SER A 62 -1.71 2.54 -13.29
C SER A 62 -2.41 3.72 -13.97
N ALA A 63 -2.14 4.95 -13.53
CA ALA A 63 -2.68 6.17 -14.15
C ALA A 63 -2.08 6.45 -15.54
N SER A 64 -0.87 5.94 -15.82
CA SER A 64 -0.22 6.04 -17.15
C SER A 64 -0.73 5.04 -18.18
N MET A 65 -1.66 4.14 -17.83
CA MET A 65 -2.18 3.10 -18.72
C MET A 65 -3.59 3.39 -19.27
N LYS A 66 -4.01 4.66 -19.32
CA LYS A 66 -5.24 5.08 -20.00
C LYS A 66 -4.99 6.16 -21.05
#